data_AF-A0AAD7KHR5-F1
#
_entry.id   AF-A0AAD7KHR5-F1
#
_cell.length_a   1.000
_cell.length_b   1.000
_cell.length_c   1.000
_cell.angle_alpha   90.00
_cell.angle_beta   90.00
_cell.angle_gamma   90.00
#
_symmetry.space_group_name_H-M   'P 1'
#
loop_
_entity.id
_entity.type
_entity.pdbx_description
1 polymer ?
#
loop_
_entity_poly.entity_id
_entity_poly.type
_entity_poly.pdbx_seq_one_letter_code
_entity_poly.pdbx_strand_id
1 'polypeptide(L)'
;METERGVERGSYIWGRSVNNTRIERLWYDVTHGFGFKWKSFFLDLEVNHGLNPSIDVHIWLLHHLFLHCINDDAQEWAESWNSHDLQIRGERTRSPRDIFLFSMIQDGPRGLEQFIEPPSEPLEDPSTYGIDWDVIDNPTLMRHHLMENPEEWADRNPFAPAVQDLSDVPCEPPSCPFSPEQILYLDANLAAAVNITSRSMEVRKLVWREAFRICNEFYQ
;
A
#
# COMPACT_ATOMS: atom_id res chain seq x y z
N MET A 1 -0.71 -16.41 11.06
CA MET A 1 0.69 -15.97 11.25
C MET A 1 1.30 -16.60 12.50
N GLU A 2 0.65 -16.52 13.67
CA GLU A 2 1.01 -17.31 14.88
C GLU A 2 1.05 -18.83 14.62
N THR A 3 0.08 -19.33 13.85
CA THR A 3 0.01 -20.73 13.38
C THR A 3 1.14 -21.16 12.44
N GLU A 4 1.82 -20.22 11.78
CA GLU A 4 2.91 -20.50 10.85
C GLU A 4 4.29 -20.07 11.36
N ARG A 5 4.35 -19.10 12.28
CA ARG A 5 5.59 -18.47 12.76
C ARG A 5 5.87 -18.69 14.25
N GLY A 6 4.92 -19.25 15.01
CA GLY A 6 5.02 -19.51 16.44
C GLY A 6 4.44 -18.38 17.30
N VAL A 7 3.92 -18.75 18.47
CA VAL A 7 3.28 -17.84 19.44
C VAL A 7 4.33 -16.94 20.11
N GLU A 8 3.98 -15.69 20.39
CA GLU A 8 4.80 -14.70 21.14
C GLU A 8 6.10 -14.22 20.47
N ARG A 9 6.25 -14.41 19.16
CA ARG A 9 7.47 -13.98 18.44
C ARG A 9 7.57 -12.48 18.13
N GLY A 10 6.57 -11.66 18.49
CA GLY A 10 6.57 -10.24 18.12
C GLY A 10 6.56 -10.01 16.61
N SER A 11 6.02 -10.96 15.83
CA SER A 11 6.01 -10.95 14.34
C SER A 11 5.20 -9.81 13.71
N TYR A 12 4.65 -8.91 14.53
CA TYR A 12 3.75 -7.85 14.15
C TYR A 12 4.07 -6.60 14.97
N ILE A 13 4.33 -5.47 14.28
CA ILE A 13 4.48 -4.17 14.94
C ILE A 13 3.09 -3.65 15.25
N TRP A 14 2.83 -3.43 16.53
CA TRP A 14 1.54 -3.05 17.03
C TRP A 14 1.74 -2.18 18.27
N GLY A 15 0.93 -1.13 18.44
CA GLY A 15 1.01 -0.24 19.60
C GLY A 15 0.63 1.20 19.29
N ARG A 16 1.07 2.12 20.16
CA ARG A 16 0.79 3.57 20.13
C ARG A 16 1.18 4.20 18.79
N SER A 17 0.65 5.39 18.47
CA SER A 17 0.92 6.16 17.24
C SER A 17 2.43 6.24 16.89
N VAL A 18 3.32 6.22 17.88
CA VAL A 18 4.78 6.19 17.69
C VAL A 18 5.31 4.95 16.95
N ASN A 19 4.58 3.82 16.99
CA ASN A 19 4.90 2.56 16.28
C ASN A 19 4.49 2.59 14.81
N ASN A 20 3.58 3.50 14.42
CA ASN A 20 3.08 3.61 13.06
C ASN A 20 3.68 4.80 12.28
N THR A 21 4.49 5.65 12.90
CA THR A 21 5.07 6.85 12.27
C THR A 21 5.78 6.55 10.94
N ARG A 22 6.51 5.43 10.87
CA ARG A 22 7.27 5.05 9.67
C ARG A 22 6.38 4.55 8.54
N ILE A 23 5.37 3.74 8.85
CA ILE A 23 4.41 3.25 7.84
C ILE A 23 3.53 4.40 7.35
N GLU A 24 3.13 5.32 8.22
CA GLU A 24 2.37 6.53 7.85
C GLU A 24 3.17 7.46 6.93
N ARG A 25 4.46 7.69 7.23
CA ARG A 25 5.35 8.45 6.34
C ARG A 25 5.48 7.75 4.99
N LEU A 26 5.66 6.44 4.98
CA LEU A 26 5.71 5.67 3.73
C LEU A 26 4.40 5.81 2.92
N TRP A 27 3.24 5.75 3.57
CA TRP A 27 1.95 5.97 2.90
C TRP A 27 1.80 7.36 2.30
N TYR A 28 2.33 8.39 2.98
CA TYR A 28 2.41 9.75 2.44
C TYR A 28 3.26 9.77 1.16
N ASP A 29 4.43 9.13 1.18
CA ASP A 29 5.35 9.06 0.04
C ASP A 29 4.79 8.23 -1.13
N VAL A 30 4.10 7.12 -0.85
CA VAL A 30 3.34 6.32 -1.83
C VAL A 30 2.29 7.18 -2.52
N THR A 31 1.51 7.91 -1.72
CA THR A 31 0.45 8.78 -2.22
C THR A 31 1.03 9.88 -3.10
N HIS A 32 2.11 10.53 -2.69
CA HIS A 32 2.73 11.59 -3.50
C HIS A 32 3.48 11.04 -4.72
N GLY A 33 4.09 9.87 -4.61
CA GLY A 33 4.94 9.27 -5.64
C GLY A 33 4.16 8.76 -6.85
N PHE A 34 3.09 7.99 -6.62
CA PHE A 34 2.25 7.50 -7.73
C PHE A 34 0.75 7.50 -7.45
N GLY A 35 0.31 7.51 -6.18
CA GLY A 35 -1.11 7.40 -5.85
C GLY A 35 -1.94 8.63 -6.27
N PHE A 36 -1.38 9.83 -6.12
CA PHE A 36 -2.09 11.09 -6.31
C PHE A 36 -2.59 11.27 -7.74
N LYS A 37 -1.76 10.94 -8.74
CA LYS A 37 -2.16 11.03 -10.16
C LYS A 37 -3.35 10.11 -10.49
N TRP A 38 -3.38 8.90 -9.92
CA TRP A 38 -4.46 7.94 -10.12
C TRP A 38 -5.73 8.36 -9.39
N LYS A 39 -5.59 8.85 -8.16
CA LYS A 39 -6.72 9.44 -7.41
C LYS A 39 -7.36 10.59 -8.18
N SER A 40 -6.57 11.55 -8.64
CA SER A 40 -7.07 12.67 -9.45
C SER A 40 -7.72 12.19 -10.75
N PHE A 41 -7.14 11.20 -11.41
CA PHE A 41 -7.70 10.59 -12.61
C PHE A 41 -9.07 9.96 -12.34
N PHE A 42 -9.24 9.15 -11.30
CA PHE A 42 -10.54 8.52 -10.99
C PHE A 42 -11.60 9.55 -10.58
N LEU A 43 -11.23 10.57 -9.82
CA LEU A 43 -12.14 11.68 -9.49
C LEU A 43 -12.59 12.43 -10.76
N ASP A 44 -11.69 12.66 -11.72
CA ASP A 44 -12.04 13.26 -13.01
C ASP A 44 -13.01 12.36 -13.81
N LEU A 45 -12.77 11.03 -13.80
CA LEU A 45 -13.69 10.09 -14.44
C LEU A 45 -15.09 10.10 -13.81
N GLU A 46 -15.17 10.20 -12.49
CA GLU A 46 -16.44 10.23 -11.74
C GLU A 46 -17.24 11.50 -12.06
N VAL A 47 -16.57 12.66 -12.03
CA VAL A 47 -17.22 13.96 -12.26
C VAL A 47 -17.59 14.16 -13.73
N ASN A 48 -16.71 13.78 -14.67
CA ASN A 48 -16.82 14.20 -16.06
C ASN A 48 -17.07 13.06 -17.07
N HIS A 49 -16.89 11.80 -16.69
CA HIS A 49 -16.88 10.67 -17.64
C HIS A 49 -17.73 9.47 -17.22
N GLY A 50 -18.68 9.66 -16.30
CA GLY A 50 -19.72 8.69 -15.98
C GLY A 50 -19.27 7.48 -15.16
N LEU A 51 -18.04 7.50 -14.62
CA LEU A 51 -17.65 6.52 -13.61
C LEU A 51 -18.59 6.64 -12.41
N ASN A 52 -19.04 5.50 -11.89
CA ASN A 52 -19.88 5.42 -10.70
C ASN A 52 -19.27 4.35 -9.80
N PRO A 53 -18.67 4.73 -8.67
CA PRO A 53 -17.98 3.79 -7.79
C PRO A 53 -18.92 2.81 -7.07
N SER A 54 -20.23 3.07 -7.06
CA SER A 54 -21.23 2.16 -6.51
C SER A 54 -21.66 1.05 -7.47
N ILE A 55 -21.12 1.02 -8.69
CA ILE A 55 -21.43 -0.01 -9.70
C ILE A 55 -20.21 -0.93 -9.87
N ASP A 56 -20.33 -2.19 -9.46
CA ASP A 56 -19.26 -3.19 -9.53
C ASP A 56 -18.70 -3.39 -10.94
N VAL A 57 -19.56 -3.29 -11.97
CA VAL A 57 -19.16 -3.36 -13.38
C VAL A 57 -18.18 -2.25 -13.75
N HIS A 58 -18.36 -1.05 -13.22
CA HIS A 58 -17.46 0.08 -13.49
C HIS A 58 -16.11 -0.14 -12.78
N ILE A 59 -16.13 -0.66 -11.55
CA ILE A 59 -14.90 -1.02 -10.82
C ILE A 59 -14.14 -2.13 -11.54
N TRP A 60 -14.85 -3.16 -12.01
CA TRP A 60 -14.27 -4.23 -12.83
C TRP A 60 -13.62 -3.66 -14.10
N LEU A 61 -14.31 -2.75 -14.80
CA LEU A 61 -13.79 -2.14 -16.01
C LEU A 61 -12.52 -1.31 -15.73
N LEU A 62 -12.48 -0.56 -14.63
CA LEU A 62 -11.26 0.14 -14.21
C LEU A 62 -10.10 -0.84 -13.96
N HIS A 63 -10.37 -1.97 -13.31
CA HIS A 63 -9.35 -2.99 -13.06
C HIS A 63 -8.86 -3.60 -14.37
N HIS A 64 -9.77 -3.99 -15.27
CA HIS A 64 -9.44 -4.55 -16.57
C HIS A 64 -8.55 -3.61 -17.40
N LEU A 65 -8.88 -2.31 -17.42
CA LEU A 65 -8.16 -1.33 -18.22
C LEU A 65 -6.85 -0.85 -17.60
N PHE A 66 -6.81 -0.65 -16.28
CA PHE A 66 -5.75 0.15 -15.65
C PHE A 66 -5.00 -0.54 -14.52
N LEU A 67 -5.44 -1.70 -14.01
CA LEU A 67 -4.77 -2.34 -12.87
C LEU A 67 -3.30 -2.65 -13.16
N HIS A 68 -3.01 -3.18 -14.36
CA HIS A 68 -1.63 -3.45 -14.77
C HIS A 68 -0.78 -2.17 -14.77
N CYS A 69 -1.32 -1.06 -15.29
CA CYS A 69 -0.66 0.24 -15.31
C CYS A 69 -0.40 0.80 -13.89
N ILE A 70 -1.34 0.58 -12.95
CA ILE A 70 -1.17 0.99 -11.55
C ILE A 70 -0.07 0.16 -10.89
N ASN A 71 -0.06 -1.16 -11.13
CA ASN A 71 0.96 -2.06 -10.61
C ASN A 71 2.35 -1.72 -11.15
N ASP A 72 2.47 -1.41 -12.45
CA ASP A 72 3.72 -0.98 -13.06
C ASP A 72 4.23 0.33 -12.43
N ASP A 73 3.34 1.31 -12.25
CA ASP A 73 3.68 2.58 -11.59
C ASP A 73 4.11 2.37 -10.12
N ALA A 74 3.43 1.46 -9.40
CA ALA A 74 3.77 1.10 -8.03
C ALA A 74 5.12 0.39 -7.94
N GLN A 75 5.42 -0.51 -8.88
CA GLN A 75 6.69 -1.23 -8.96
C GLN A 75 7.85 -0.28 -9.29
N GLU A 76 7.69 0.61 -10.27
CA GLU A 76 8.69 1.61 -10.62
C GLU A 76 8.97 2.57 -9.44
N TRP A 77 7.91 2.98 -8.74
CA TRP A 77 8.05 3.77 -7.51
C TRP A 77 8.80 2.98 -6.44
N ALA A 78 8.45 1.71 -6.20
CA ALA A 78 9.11 0.88 -5.21
C ALA A 78 10.60 0.67 -5.53
N GLU A 79 10.97 0.49 -6.80
CA GLU A 79 12.37 0.38 -7.22
C GLU A 79 13.16 1.67 -7.01
N SER A 80 12.54 2.81 -7.32
CA SER A 80 13.11 4.13 -7.11
C SER A 80 13.26 4.44 -5.62
N TRP A 81 12.21 4.17 -4.83
CA TRP A 81 12.22 4.34 -3.38
C TRP A 81 13.24 3.42 -2.73
N ASN A 82 13.38 2.18 -3.16
CA ASN A 82 14.35 1.26 -2.56
C ASN A 82 15.80 1.61 -2.89
N SER A 83 16.05 2.47 -3.88
CA SER A 83 17.38 2.92 -4.30
C SER A 83 17.74 4.34 -3.88
N HIS A 84 16.78 5.15 -3.40
CA HIS A 84 17.06 6.51 -2.96
C HIS A 84 17.81 6.53 -1.63
N ASP A 85 18.62 7.55 -1.42
CA ASP A 85 19.39 7.74 -0.20
C ASP A 85 18.53 8.25 0.96
N LEU A 86 18.53 7.51 2.07
CA LEU A 86 17.94 7.94 3.33
C LEU A 86 18.98 8.60 4.22
N GLN A 87 18.59 9.70 4.87
CA GLN A 87 19.36 10.31 5.95
C GLN A 87 18.70 9.96 7.28
N ILE A 88 19.25 8.95 7.94
CA ILE A 88 18.88 8.57 9.31
C ILE A 88 19.84 9.28 10.26
N ARG A 89 19.30 9.93 11.29
CA ARG A 89 20.09 10.72 12.24
C ARG A 89 21.08 9.82 12.97
N GLY A 90 22.36 10.18 12.93
CA GLY A 90 23.42 9.39 13.57
C GLY A 90 23.96 8.23 12.71
N GLU A 91 23.38 7.98 11.54
CA GLU A 91 23.85 6.96 10.60
C GLU A 91 24.44 7.58 9.33
N ARG A 92 25.08 6.74 8.51
CA ARG A 92 25.56 7.15 7.19
C ARG A 92 24.41 7.14 6.20
N THR A 93 24.41 8.09 5.29
CA THR A 93 23.48 8.11 4.14
C THR A 93 23.62 6.81 3.33
N ARG A 94 22.51 6.09 3.16
CA ARG A 94 22.43 4.81 2.46
C ARG A 94 21.03 4.60 1.90
N SER A 95 20.92 3.80 0.85
CA SER A 95 19.62 3.40 0.32
C SER A 95 18.93 2.35 1.21
N PRO A 96 17.58 2.24 1.20
CA PRO A 96 16.87 1.15 1.87
C PRO A 96 17.42 -0.24 1.50
N ARG A 97 17.77 -0.45 0.23
CA ARG A 97 18.42 -1.69 -0.24
C ARG A 97 19.77 -1.92 0.45
N ASP A 98 20.60 -0.89 0.56
CA ASP A 98 21.89 -1.02 1.24
C ASP A 98 21.71 -1.28 2.72
N ILE A 99 20.80 -0.56 3.38
CA ILE A 99 20.49 -0.76 4.80
C ILE A 99 20.07 -2.22 5.02
N PHE A 100 19.11 -2.72 4.22
CA PHE A 100 18.67 -4.12 4.30
C PHE A 100 19.81 -5.12 4.09
N LEU A 101 20.61 -4.93 3.02
CA LEU A 101 21.72 -5.82 2.68
C LEU A 101 22.79 -5.86 3.77
N PHE A 102 23.26 -4.69 4.24
CA PHE A 102 24.30 -4.62 5.26
C PHE A 102 23.79 -5.09 6.62
N SER A 103 22.53 -4.80 6.96
CA SER A 103 21.91 -5.34 8.18
C SER A 103 21.86 -6.87 8.18
N MET A 104 21.59 -7.53 7.05
CA MET A 104 21.63 -8.99 7.00
C MET A 104 23.02 -9.57 7.32
N ILE A 105 24.09 -8.82 7.04
CA ILE A 105 25.47 -9.22 7.33
C ILE A 105 25.85 -8.89 8.78
N GLN A 106 25.43 -7.72 9.27
CA GLN A 106 25.80 -7.21 10.59
C GLN A 106 24.98 -7.84 11.72
N ASP A 107 23.67 -7.96 11.50
CA ASP A 107 22.69 -8.36 12.51
C ASP A 107 22.13 -9.77 12.26
N GLY A 108 22.58 -10.43 11.19
CA GLY A 108 22.09 -11.74 10.76
C GLY A 108 20.85 -11.70 9.85
N PRO A 109 20.49 -12.84 9.25
CA PRO A 109 19.41 -12.92 8.28
C PRO A 109 18.05 -12.62 8.93
N ARG A 110 17.33 -11.60 8.41
CA ARG A 110 15.96 -11.24 8.81
C ARG A 110 15.01 -11.44 7.63
N GLY A 111 13.80 -11.93 7.86
CA GLY A 111 12.81 -12.19 6.80
C GLY A 111 13.00 -13.51 6.04
N LEU A 112 13.97 -14.34 6.44
CA LEU A 112 14.25 -15.66 5.87
C LEU A 112 13.79 -16.79 6.78
N GLU A 113 12.81 -16.53 7.66
CA GLU A 113 12.38 -17.49 8.69
C GLU A 113 11.79 -18.79 8.11
N GLN A 114 11.42 -18.79 6.82
CA GLN A 114 10.96 -19.99 6.09
C GLN A 114 12.11 -20.95 5.71
N PHE A 115 13.36 -20.48 5.68
CA PHE A 115 14.52 -21.24 5.23
C PHE A 115 15.59 -21.42 6.32
N ILE A 116 15.55 -20.58 7.35
CA ILE A 116 16.51 -20.55 8.45
C ILE A 116 15.71 -20.45 9.74
N GLU A 117 15.85 -21.42 10.64
CA GLU A 117 15.34 -21.27 12.00
C GLU A 117 16.05 -20.06 12.63
N PRO A 118 15.33 -19.00 12.99
CA PRO A 118 15.96 -17.85 13.61
C PRO A 118 16.61 -18.28 14.93
N PRO A 119 17.77 -17.71 15.29
CA PRO A 119 18.35 -17.94 16.60
C PRO A 119 17.30 -17.61 17.68
N SER A 120 17.21 -18.47 18.69
CA SER A 120 16.36 -18.27 19.87
C SER A 120 16.96 -17.14 20.72
N GLU A 121 16.84 -15.91 20.25
CA GLU A 121 17.13 -14.74 21.07
C GLU A 121 15.89 -14.39 21.89
N PRO A 122 15.99 -14.33 23.23
CA PRO A 122 14.89 -13.84 24.04
C PRO A 122 14.63 -12.38 23.68
N LEU A 123 13.45 -12.10 23.12
CA LEU A 123 12.96 -10.74 22.95
C LEU A 123 12.74 -10.17 24.37
N GLU A 124 13.56 -9.21 24.79
CA GLU A 124 13.47 -8.60 26.13
C GLU A 124 12.09 -7.99 26.39
N ASP A 125 11.44 -7.44 25.35
CA ASP A 125 10.06 -6.98 25.37
C ASP A 125 9.48 -6.83 23.94
N PRO A 126 8.56 -7.71 23.51
CA PRO A 126 7.89 -7.59 22.21
C PRO A 126 7.14 -6.27 22.02
N SER A 127 6.71 -5.60 23.10
CA SER A 127 6.00 -4.32 23.02
C SER A 127 6.90 -3.13 22.64
N THR A 128 8.21 -3.35 22.71
CA THR A 128 9.24 -2.38 22.34
C THR A 128 9.58 -2.39 20.84
N TYR A 129 9.18 -3.45 20.13
CA TYR A 129 9.51 -3.63 18.71
C TYR A 129 8.72 -2.65 17.81
N GLY A 130 9.43 -1.95 16.92
CA GLY A 130 8.84 -0.98 15.98
C GLY A 130 8.58 0.41 16.56
N ILE A 131 8.92 0.65 17.84
CA ILE A 131 8.91 1.99 18.42
C ILE A 131 9.96 2.87 17.71
N ASP A 132 9.53 4.04 17.21
CA ASP A 132 10.45 5.07 16.75
C ASP A 132 11.03 5.84 17.94
N TRP A 133 12.12 5.33 18.52
CA TRP A 133 12.77 5.93 19.69
C TRP A 133 13.24 7.37 19.43
N ASP A 134 13.56 7.74 18.18
CA ASP A 134 13.90 9.12 17.82
C ASP A 134 12.71 10.08 17.95
N VAL A 135 11.49 9.58 17.74
CA VAL A 135 10.24 10.33 17.96
C VAL A 135 9.95 10.44 19.46
N ILE A 136 10.21 9.37 20.22
CA ILE A 136 10.06 9.37 21.68
C ILE A 136 11.02 10.36 22.35
N ASP A 137 12.28 10.35 21.93
CA ASP A 137 13.33 11.21 22.48
C ASP A 137 13.22 12.67 22.01
N ASN A 138 12.32 12.97 21.06
CA ASN A 138 12.05 14.33 20.61
C ASN A 138 10.90 14.97 21.40
N PRO A 139 11.19 15.89 22.34
CA PRO A 139 10.17 16.47 23.23
C PRO A 139 9.12 17.29 22.48
N THR A 140 9.42 17.79 21.28
CA THR A 140 8.46 18.54 20.46
C THR A 140 7.47 17.61 19.79
N LEU A 141 7.95 16.51 19.19
CA LEU A 141 7.08 15.51 18.56
C LEU A 141 6.22 14.79 19.60
N MET A 142 6.82 14.42 20.73
CA MET A 142 6.10 13.79 21.84
C MET A 142 4.99 14.71 22.38
N ARG A 143 5.24 16.01 22.51
CA ARG A 143 4.22 16.97 22.94
C ARG A 143 3.05 17.06 21.97
N HIS A 144 3.31 16.99 20.66
CA HIS A 144 2.26 16.96 19.65
C HIS A 144 1.43 15.68 19.74
N HIS A 145 2.07 14.50 19.83
CA HIS A 145 1.36 13.22 20.01
C HIS A 145 0.50 13.21 21.28
N LEU A 146 0.99 13.73 22.41
CA LEU A 146 0.25 13.81 23.66
C LEU A 146 -0.96 14.77 23.59
N MET A 147 -0.90 15.80 22.75
CA MET A 147 -1.98 16.78 22.58
C MET A 147 -3.07 16.28 21.63
N GLU A 148 -2.68 15.64 20.52
CA GLU A 148 -3.61 15.19 19.46
C GLU A 148 -4.17 13.78 19.71
N ASN A 149 -3.47 12.95 20.48
CA ASN A 149 -3.89 11.58 20.80
C ASN A 149 -3.92 11.32 22.32
N PRO A 150 -4.68 12.12 23.11
CA PRO A 150 -4.69 12.01 24.57
C PRO A 150 -5.24 10.64 25.06
N GLU A 151 -6.03 9.97 24.24
CA GLU A 151 -6.65 8.67 24.58
C GLU A 151 -5.66 7.50 24.52
N GLU A 152 -4.60 7.58 23.71
CA GLU A 152 -3.59 6.52 23.60
C GLU A 152 -2.74 6.33 24.88
N TRP A 153 -2.73 7.34 25.75
CA TRP A 153 -1.85 7.43 26.92
C TRP A 153 -2.59 7.35 28.26
N ALA A 154 -3.92 7.15 28.25
CA ALA A 154 -4.71 6.99 29.46
C ALA A 154 -4.48 5.60 30.09
N ASP A 155 -4.26 5.54 31.42
CA ASP A 155 -3.97 4.33 32.21
C ASP A 155 -5.02 3.19 32.09
N ARG A 156 -6.17 3.46 31.46
CA ARG A 156 -7.23 2.50 31.14
C ARG A 156 -7.93 2.87 29.85
N ASN A 157 -7.19 3.01 28.75
CA ASN A 157 -7.86 3.05 27.45
C ASN A 157 -8.47 1.65 27.19
N PRO A 158 -9.80 1.48 27.04
CA PRO A 158 -10.40 0.21 26.64
C PRO A 158 -10.08 -0.16 25.18
N PHE A 159 -9.49 0.77 24.43
CA PHE A 159 -8.82 0.60 23.15
C PHE A 159 -7.28 0.53 23.29
N ALA A 160 -6.72 0.54 24.52
CA ALA A 160 -5.36 0.07 24.75
C ALA A 160 -5.33 -1.36 24.28
N PRO A 161 -4.43 -1.71 23.35
CA PRO A 161 -4.90 -2.69 22.44
C PRO A 161 -4.69 -4.07 23.08
N ALA A 162 -5.75 -4.83 23.10
CA ALA A 162 -5.73 -6.26 23.34
C ALA A 162 -6.49 -6.91 22.18
N VAL A 163 -6.27 -6.39 20.97
CA VAL A 163 -6.87 -6.97 19.77
C VAL A 163 -5.92 -8.07 19.32
N GLN A 164 -6.26 -9.30 19.73
CA GLN A 164 -5.55 -10.52 19.35
C GLN A 164 -5.75 -10.87 17.86
N ASP A 165 -6.73 -10.25 17.19
CA ASP A 165 -7.02 -10.46 15.78
C ASP A 165 -6.52 -9.30 14.90
N LEU A 166 -5.92 -9.68 13.78
CA LEU A 166 -5.52 -8.77 12.71
C LEU A 166 -6.77 -8.08 12.13
N SER A 167 -6.63 -6.81 11.76
CA SER A 167 -7.61 -6.17 10.88
C SER A 167 -7.47 -6.78 9.48
N ASP A 168 -8.19 -7.86 9.22
CA ASP A 168 -8.31 -8.40 7.87
C ASP A 168 -9.35 -7.56 7.11
N VAL A 169 -8.92 -6.97 6.01
CA VAL A 169 -9.79 -6.26 5.07
C VAL A 169 -9.76 -7.06 3.78
N PRO A 170 -10.73 -7.98 3.56
CA PRO A 170 -10.75 -8.79 2.36
C PRO A 170 -10.95 -7.89 1.13
N CYS A 171 -9.90 -7.77 0.31
CA CYS A 171 -9.95 -7.08 -0.98
C CYS A 171 -10.24 -8.09 -2.10
N GLU A 172 -11.48 -8.57 -2.15
CA GLU A 172 -11.92 -9.48 -3.23
C GLU A 172 -12.05 -8.71 -4.56
N PRO A 173 -11.44 -9.18 -5.66
CA PRO A 173 -11.59 -8.55 -6.95
C PRO A 173 -13.05 -8.65 -7.44
N PRO A 174 -13.60 -7.62 -8.10
CA PRO A 174 -14.95 -7.67 -8.63
C PRO A 174 -15.08 -8.80 -9.64
N SER A 175 -16.20 -9.50 -9.61
CA SER A 175 -16.49 -10.56 -10.59
C SER A 175 -16.65 -9.97 -11.99
N CYS A 176 -16.14 -10.66 -13.01
CA CYS A 176 -16.30 -10.23 -14.40
C CYS A 176 -17.79 -10.30 -14.81
N PRO A 177 -18.39 -9.20 -15.28
CA PRO A 177 -19.80 -9.16 -15.64
C PRO A 177 -20.07 -9.56 -17.10
N PHE A 178 -19.03 -9.79 -17.91
CA PHE A 178 -19.14 -10.02 -19.36
C PHE A 178 -18.77 -11.45 -19.74
N SER A 179 -19.33 -11.92 -20.85
CA SER A 179 -18.92 -13.20 -21.43
C SER A 179 -17.51 -13.10 -22.06
N PRO A 180 -16.78 -14.22 -22.23
CA PRO A 180 -15.47 -14.21 -22.88
C PRO A 180 -15.49 -13.60 -24.29
N GLU A 181 -16.58 -13.78 -25.03
CA GLU A 181 -16.76 -13.22 -26.37
C GLU A 181 -16.90 -11.69 -26.33
N GLN A 182 -17.63 -11.16 -25.35
CA GLN A 182 -17.78 -9.72 -25.13
C GLN A 182 -16.45 -9.07 -24.72
N ILE A 183 -15.64 -9.73 -23.89
CA ILE A 183 -14.31 -9.24 -23.51
C ILE A 183 -13.40 -9.19 -24.75
N LEU A 184 -13.39 -10.25 -25.56
CA LEU A 184 -12.59 -10.28 -26.78
C LEU A 184 -13.02 -9.20 -27.78
N TYR A 185 -14.32 -8.95 -27.89
CA TYR A 185 -14.84 -7.84 -28.69
C TYR A 185 -14.40 -6.49 -28.13
N LEU A 186 -14.51 -6.27 -26.82
CA LEU A 186 -14.09 -5.03 -26.16
C LEU A 186 -12.60 -4.75 -26.41
N ASP A 187 -11.73 -5.73 -26.15
CA ASP A 187 -10.29 -5.58 -26.28
C ASP A 187 -9.86 -5.31 -27.73
N ALA A 188 -10.45 -6.03 -28.69
CA ALA A 188 -10.17 -5.84 -30.10
C ALA A 188 -10.58 -4.45 -30.60
N ASN A 189 -11.76 -3.96 -30.20
CA ASN A 189 -12.25 -2.64 -30.59
C ASN A 189 -11.44 -1.52 -29.91
N LEU A 190 -11.08 -1.69 -28.64
CA LEU A 190 -10.22 -0.73 -27.94
C LEU A 190 -8.84 -0.61 -28.59
N ALA A 191 -8.19 -1.73 -28.89
CA ALA A 191 -6.88 -1.75 -29.52
C ALA A 191 -6.90 -1.11 -30.93
N ALA A 192 -8.03 -1.18 -31.64
CA ALA A 192 -8.18 -0.55 -32.95
C ALA A 192 -8.46 0.97 -32.86
N ALA A 193 -9.16 1.41 -31.82
CA ALA A 193 -9.64 2.79 -31.70
C ALA A 193 -8.65 3.73 -30.97
N VAL A 194 -7.96 3.24 -29.94
CA VAL A 194 -7.16 4.06 -29.03
C VAL A 194 -5.84 3.40 -28.66
N ASN A 195 -4.83 4.21 -28.36
CA ASN A 195 -3.53 3.70 -27.90
C ASN A 195 -3.61 3.29 -26.41
N ILE A 196 -3.91 2.01 -26.17
CA ILE A 196 -4.00 1.42 -24.83
C ILE A 196 -2.65 1.35 -24.09
N THR A 197 -1.52 1.44 -24.79
CA THR A 197 -0.17 1.33 -24.19
C THR A 197 0.38 2.67 -23.67
N SER A 198 -0.35 3.77 -23.91
CA SER A 198 0.12 5.10 -23.53
C SER A 198 0.12 5.31 -22.02
N ARG A 199 1.22 5.87 -21.49
CA ARG A 199 1.31 6.32 -20.08
C ARG A 199 0.65 7.69 -19.83
N SER A 200 0.17 8.36 -20.87
CA SER A 200 -0.51 9.67 -20.73
C SER A 200 -1.89 9.51 -20.11
N MET A 201 -2.15 10.23 -19.02
CA MET A 201 -3.47 10.25 -18.37
C MET A 201 -4.57 10.75 -19.32
N GLU A 202 -4.26 11.69 -20.22
CA GLU A 202 -5.21 12.16 -21.22
C GLU A 202 -5.61 11.06 -22.21
N VAL A 203 -4.65 10.22 -22.62
CA VAL A 203 -4.95 9.07 -23.48
C VAL A 203 -5.71 8.00 -22.70
N ARG A 204 -5.37 7.75 -21.43
CA ARG A 204 -6.12 6.83 -20.56
C ARG A 204 -7.57 7.26 -20.36
N LYS A 205 -7.86 8.57 -20.34
CA LYS A 205 -9.24 9.07 -20.36
C LYS A 205 -9.98 8.72 -21.65
N LEU A 206 -9.32 8.79 -22.80
CA LEU A 206 -9.90 8.33 -24.07
C LEU A 206 -10.17 6.82 -24.05
N VAL A 207 -9.24 6.04 -23.48
CA VAL A 207 -9.42 4.58 -23.29
C VAL A 207 -10.65 4.30 -22.45
N TRP A 208 -10.81 4.97 -21.30
CA TRP A 208 -12.01 4.83 -20.45
C TRP A 208 -13.28 5.15 -21.23
N ARG A 209 -13.34 6.32 -21.90
CA ARG A 209 -14.54 6.76 -22.61
C ARG A 209 -14.96 5.79 -23.70
N GLU A 210 -14.00 5.26 -24.45
CA GLU A 210 -14.28 4.31 -25.53
C GLU A 210 -14.71 2.95 -24.97
N ALA A 211 -14.05 2.47 -23.93
CA ALA A 211 -14.43 1.23 -23.26
C ALA A 211 -15.84 1.32 -22.67
N PHE A 212 -16.12 2.43 -22.00
CA PHE A 212 -17.43 2.71 -21.43
C PHE A 212 -18.53 2.76 -22.49
N ARG A 213 -18.23 3.36 -23.66
CA ARG A 213 -19.14 3.38 -24.82
C ARG A 213 -19.46 1.96 -25.30
N ILE A 214 -18.43 1.14 -25.51
CA ILE A 214 -18.58 -0.26 -25.97
C ILE A 214 -19.35 -1.10 -24.96
N CYS A 215 -19.02 -0.98 -23.67
CA CYS A 215 -19.73 -1.72 -22.62
C CYS A 215 -21.23 -1.36 -22.57
N ASN A 216 -21.61 -0.10 -22.83
CA ASN A 216 -23.01 0.30 -22.90
C ASN A 216 -23.75 -0.30 -24.11
N GLU A 217 -23.05 -0.65 -25.20
CA GLU A 217 -23.66 -1.34 -26.36
C GLU A 217 -24.08 -2.77 -26.01
N PHE A 218 -23.42 -3.41 -25.04
CA PHE A 218 -23.78 -4.77 -24.62
C PHE A 218 -25.10 -4.86 -23.84
N TYR A 219 -25.61 -3.74 -23.35
CA TYR A 219 -26.85 -3.66 -22.55
C TYR A 219 -28.03 -3.02 -23.31
N GLN A 220 -27.86 -2.71 -24.59
CA GLN A 220 -28.94 -2.29 -25.50
C GLN A 220 -29.57 -3.49 -26.21
#